data_AF-A0A975GWF2-F1
#
_entry.id   AF-A0A975GWF2-F1
#
_cell.length_a   1.000
_cell.length_b   1.000
_cell.length_c   1.000
_cell.angle_alpha   90.00
_cell.angle_beta   90.00
_cell.angle_gamma   90.00
#
_symmetry.space_group_name_H-M   'P 1'
#
loop_
_entity.id
_entity.type
_entity.pdbx_description
1 polymer ?
#
loop_
_entity_poly.entity_id
_entity_poly.type
_entity_poly.pdbx_seq_one_letter_code
_entity_poly.pdbx_strand_id
1 'polypeptide(L)'
;MLDRRRLLSGLAAVSALTATGRARAVASEAGRGPRLAITIDDFNITDGALMDGAARHRAVLDALDAAGIKAAGLVAGKYVDNPTGAARLAAWAEAGHLIGNHTYAHAYYGGSNPGDLGADIDRCAPVIAPYATARPLFRFPYLAEGRTAETRDRMRSVLADRGLRNAHVTIDASDWYVDQRLRERLDKDPGADVSPYGDFLVRHLLDRAAFYDALARDVLGRSPPHTLLIHHTLATALFLPKVLKGFRDAGWTLIDAEAAFADTVFQSKPDIAPAANSLIWQLAKADGRFEARLRSPGEDGPYEEPAMDGLGL
;
A
#
# COMPACT_ATOMS: atom_id res chain seq x y z
N MET A 1 23.65 55.95 -71.85
CA MET A 1 23.65 54.47 -71.87
C MET A 1 22.94 53.98 -70.63
N LEU A 2 22.16 52.92 -70.79
CA LEU A 2 21.37 52.18 -69.79
C LEU A 2 22.16 51.94 -68.48
N ASP A 3 21.61 51.75 -67.29
CA ASP A 3 20.26 51.34 -66.87
C ASP A 3 20.02 51.76 -65.39
N ARG A 4 18.76 51.66 -64.99
CA ARG A 4 18.06 52.16 -63.81
C ARG A 4 18.24 51.31 -62.53
N ARG A 5 17.86 51.98 -61.42
CA ARG A 5 17.23 51.50 -60.15
C ARG A 5 18.17 51.35 -58.93
N ARG A 6 18.08 52.27 -57.96
CA ARG A 6 17.11 52.35 -56.81
C ARG A 6 17.43 51.27 -55.77
N LEU A 7 17.92 51.56 -54.57
CA LEU A 7 17.37 52.31 -53.40
C LEU A 7 17.17 51.31 -52.24
N LEU A 8 17.65 51.70 -51.07
CA LEU A 8 17.07 51.51 -49.74
C LEU A 8 17.19 50.14 -49.03
N SER A 9 17.86 50.24 -47.88
CA SER A 9 17.37 49.84 -46.55
C SER A 9 17.46 48.37 -46.14
N GLY A 10 17.95 48.15 -44.92
CA GLY A 10 17.61 46.97 -44.15
C GLY A 10 18.66 46.55 -43.15
N LEU A 11 18.76 47.27 -42.02
CA LEU A 11 19.38 46.77 -40.81
C LEU A 11 18.53 45.56 -40.33
N ALA A 12 19.09 44.35 -40.33
CA ALA A 12 18.47 43.18 -39.73
C ALA A 12 19.40 42.62 -38.66
N ALA A 13 19.00 42.83 -37.40
CA ALA A 13 19.63 42.28 -36.22
C ALA A 13 19.55 40.74 -36.24
N VAL A 14 20.68 40.08 -36.06
CA VAL A 14 20.76 38.63 -35.87
C VAL A 14 20.43 38.33 -34.42
N SER A 15 19.16 38.04 -34.14
CA SER A 15 18.75 37.43 -32.87
C SER A 15 19.00 35.93 -32.94
N ALA A 16 20.11 35.48 -32.37
CA ALA A 16 20.38 34.06 -32.14
C ALA A 16 19.51 33.56 -30.98
N LEU A 17 18.34 32.99 -31.31
CA LEU A 17 17.49 32.29 -30.36
C LEU A 17 18.08 30.89 -30.14
N THR A 18 18.91 30.71 -29.11
CA THR A 18 19.36 29.39 -28.67
C THR A 18 18.18 28.66 -28.02
N ALA A 19 17.41 27.94 -28.82
CA ALA A 19 16.43 26.96 -28.34
C ALA A 19 17.21 25.76 -27.76
N THR A 20 17.60 25.84 -26.49
CA THR A 20 18.04 24.66 -25.74
C THR A 20 16.82 23.80 -25.46
N GLY A 21 16.43 22.98 -26.44
CA GLY A 21 15.51 21.88 -26.25
C GLY A 21 16.10 20.90 -25.26
N ARG A 22 15.71 20.99 -23.97
CA ARG A 22 15.81 19.86 -23.06
C ARG A 22 14.80 18.82 -23.55
N ALA A 23 15.24 17.97 -24.46
CA ALA A 23 14.61 16.68 -24.66
C ALA A 23 14.63 15.99 -23.29
N ARG A 24 13.48 15.93 -22.61
CA ARG A 24 13.27 14.98 -21.53
C ARG A 24 13.53 13.62 -22.16
N ALA A 25 14.64 12.99 -21.81
CA ALA A 25 14.82 11.57 -22.06
C ALA A 25 13.65 10.87 -21.36
N VAL A 26 12.65 10.47 -22.14
CA VAL A 26 11.73 9.42 -21.73
C VAL A 26 12.58 8.17 -21.72
N ALA A 27 13.26 7.93 -20.60
CA ALA A 27 13.91 6.65 -20.38
C ALA A 27 12.79 5.60 -20.51
N SER A 28 12.97 4.70 -21.45
CA SER A 28 12.15 3.49 -21.58
C SER A 28 11.97 2.86 -20.20
N GLU A 29 10.73 2.81 -19.69
CA GLU A 29 10.40 2.00 -18.50
C GLU A 29 10.60 0.49 -18.79
N ALA A 30 10.70 0.08 -20.06
CA ALA A 30 11.04 -1.28 -20.43
C ALA A 30 12.50 -1.56 -20.03
N GLY A 31 12.66 -2.35 -18.96
CA GLY A 31 13.96 -2.77 -18.41
C GLY A 31 14.11 -2.56 -16.91
N ARG A 32 13.24 -1.79 -16.24
CA ARG A 32 13.23 -1.70 -14.77
C ARG A 32 12.21 -2.71 -14.21
N GLY A 33 12.63 -3.54 -13.27
CA GLY A 33 11.74 -4.48 -12.57
C GLY A 33 10.57 -3.78 -11.87
N PRO A 34 9.56 -4.52 -11.42
CA PRO A 34 8.38 -3.95 -10.77
C PRO A 34 8.76 -3.17 -9.50
N ARG A 35 7.95 -2.16 -9.15
CA ARG A 35 8.20 -1.26 -8.02
C ARG A 35 7.27 -1.57 -6.87
N LEU A 36 7.77 -1.48 -5.64
CA LEU A 36 7.02 -1.83 -4.43
C LEU A 36 7.18 -0.77 -3.32
N ALA A 37 6.07 -0.32 -2.76
CA ALA A 37 6.00 0.39 -1.50
C ALA A 37 5.37 -0.48 -0.41
N ILE A 38 5.87 -0.36 0.82
CA ILE A 38 5.31 -1.02 2.00
C ILE A 38 4.18 -0.15 2.57
N THR A 39 3.02 -0.76 2.80
CA THR A 39 1.92 -0.15 3.58
C THR A 39 1.55 -1.07 4.73
N ILE A 40 1.42 -0.51 5.93
CA ILE A 40 1.20 -1.25 7.17
C ILE A 40 -0.15 -0.84 7.77
N ASP A 41 -1.03 -1.81 8.00
CA ASP A 41 -2.36 -1.57 8.58
C ASP A 41 -2.39 -1.81 10.10
N ASP A 42 -3.53 -1.41 10.68
CA ASP A 42 -3.95 -1.51 12.08
C ASP A 42 -3.18 -0.67 13.09
N PHE A 43 -1.86 -0.89 13.19
CA PHE A 43 -1.04 -0.43 14.32
C PHE A 43 -1.48 -1.05 15.66
N ASN A 44 -1.75 -2.35 15.66
CA ASN A 44 -1.92 -3.13 16.90
C ASN A 44 -0.57 -3.39 17.58
N ILE A 45 -0.08 -2.39 18.32
CA ILE A 45 1.26 -2.38 18.94
C ILE A 45 1.17 -2.79 20.43
N THR A 46 0.31 -3.74 20.77
CA THR A 46 0.20 -4.29 22.15
C THR A 46 1.34 -5.27 22.44
N ASP A 47 1.64 -5.57 23.70
CA ASP A 47 2.70 -6.54 24.01
C ASP A 47 2.38 -7.96 23.50
N GLY A 48 3.40 -8.71 23.10
CA GLY A 48 3.24 -10.05 22.55
C GLY A 48 4.44 -10.96 22.84
N ALA A 49 4.37 -12.20 22.33
CA ALA A 49 5.46 -13.16 22.45
C ALA A 49 6.73 -12.62 21.78
N LEU A 50 7.90 -12.96 22.35
CA LEU A 50 9.26 -12.57 21.91
C LEU A 50 9.58 -11.07 21.95
N MET A 51 8.60 -10.19 21.75
CA MET A 51 8.78 -8.75 21.68
C MET A 51 7.57 -8.02 22.28
N ASP A 52 7.84 -7.12 23.22
CA ASP A 52 6.88 -6.12 23.64
C ASP A 52 6.53 -5.16 22.47
N GLY A 53 5.46 -4.38 22.62
CA GLY A 53 5.02 -3.47 21.56
C GLY A 53 6.10 -2.45 21.19
N ALA A 54 6.93 -2.06 22.15
CA ALA A 54 8.01 -1.11 21.95
C ALA A 54 9.11 -1.64 21.03
N ALA A 55 9.57 -2.86 21.30
CA ALA A 55 10.57 -3.58 20.55
C ALA A 55 10.05 -3.92 19.15
N ARG A 56 8.79 -4.37 19.02
CA ARG A 56 8.17 -4.61 17.70
C ARG A 56 8.18 -3.37 16.84
N HIS A 57 7.71 -2.25 17.38
CA HIS A 57 7.64 -1.01 16.63
C HIS A 57 9.03 -0.50 16.21
N ARG A 58 10.03 -0.60 17.10
CA ARG A 58 11.41 -0.24 16.78
C ARG A 58 11.99 -1.11 15.67
N ALA A 59 11.80 -2.44 15.76
CA ALA A 59 12.30 -3.37 14.74
C ALA A 59 11.74 -3.06 13.34
N VAL A 60 10.46 -2.68 13.25
CA VAL A 60 9.85 -2.24 11.99
C VAL A 60 10.50 -0.95 11.46
N LEU A 61 10.66 0.07 12.31
CA LEU A 61 11.31 1.33 11.91
C LEU A 61 12.75 1.11 11.46
N ASP A 62 13.54 0.34 12.21
CA ASP A 62 14.93 0.02 11.90
C ASP A 62 15.05 -0.71 10.56
N ALA A 63 14.12 -1.63 10.26
CA ALA A 63 14.11 -2.35 8.98
C ALA A 63 13.79 -1.43 7.80
N LEU A 64 12.84 -0.50 7.96
CA LEU A 64 12.49 0.48 6.93
C LEU A 64 13.63 1.49 6.70
N ASP A 65 14.27 1.96 7.76
CA ASP A 65 15.41 2.87 7.69
C ASP A 65 16.63 2.20 7.04
N ALA A 66 16.97 0.97 7.45
CA ALA A 66 18.04 0.19 6.83
C ALA A 66 17.77 -0.10 5.34
N ALA A 67 16.50 -0.14 4.93
CA ALA A 67 16.13 -0.23 3.52
C ALA A 67 16.08 1.13 2.81
N GLY A 68 16.18 2.25 3.50
CA GLY A 68 16.16 3.59 2.92
C GLY A 68 14.83 3.95 2.27
N ILE A 69 13.71 3.43 2.80
CA ILE A 69 12.36 3.70 2.26
C ILE A 69 11.42 4.28 3.32
N LYS A 70 10.44 5.05 2.86
CA LYS A 70 9.34 5.58 3.68
C LYS A 70 8.04 4.83 3.39
N ALA A 71 7.56 4.06 4.37
CA ALA A 71 6.27 3.36 4.30
C ALA A 71 5.08 4.30 4.56
N ALA A 72 3.87 3.77 4.39
CA ALA A 72 2.63 4.38 4.88
C ALA A 72 1.99 3.50 5.96
N GLY A 73 1.52 4.12 7.03
CA GLY A 73 0.77 3.47 8.09
C GLY A 73 -0.70 3.88 8.06
N LEU A 74 -1.61 2.92 7.99
CA LEU A 74 -3.05 3.14 8.06
C LEU A 74 -3.52 2.70 9.44
N VAL A 75 -3.90 3.68 10.25
CA VAL A 75 -3.96 3.52 11.70
C VAL A 75 -5.40 3.33 12.17
N ALA A 76 -5.64 2.27 12.94
CA ALA A 76 -6.91 2.07 13.62
C ALA A 76 -6.87 2.71 15.02
N GLY A 77 -7.72 3.72 15.24
CA GLY A 77 -7.68 4.58 16.42
C GLY A 77 -7.72 3.84 17.75
N LYS A 78 -8.49 2.74 17.86
CA LYS A 78 -8.62 1.95 19.10
C LYS A 78 -7.29 1.42 19.65
N TYR A 79 -6.27 1.22 18.81
CA TYR A 79 -4.98 0.70 19.25
C TYR A 79 -4.01 1.82 19.69
N VAL A 80 -4.22 3.03 19.20
CA VAL A 80 -3.23 4.12 19.32
C VAL A 80 -3.72 5.35 20.08
N ASP A 81 -5.02 5.46 20.37
CA ASP A 81 -5.62 6.56 21.13
C ASP A 81 -5.35 6.39 22.65
N ASN A 82 -4.06 6.41 22.99
CA ASN A 82 -3.50 6.32 24.33
C ASN A 82 -2.06 6.87 24.31
N PRO A 83 -1.45 7.20 25.47
CA PRO A 83 -0.11 7.80 25.51
C PRO A 83 0.99 6.95 24.84
N THR A 84 0.92 5.62 24.96
CA THR A 84 1.88 4.72 24.31
C THR A 84 1.72 4.77 22.80
N GLY A 85 0.50 4.67 22.30
CA GLY A 85 0.18 4.79 20.87
C GLY A 85 0.60 6.12 20.28
N ALA A 86 0.33 7.23 20.98
CA ALA A 86 0.76 8.56 20.57
C ALA A 86 2.29 8.66 20.44
N ALA A 87 3.05 8.11 21.38
CA ALA A 87 4.50 8.07 21.30
C ALA A 87 5.01 7.24 20.10
N ARG A 88 4.31 6.15 19.74
CA ARG A 88 4.65 5.32 18.57
C ARG A 88 4.33 6.03 17.25
N LEU A 89 3.18 6.70 17.17
CA LEU A 89 2.84 7.49 15.99
C LEU A 89 3.77 8.70 15.82
N ALA A 90 4.20 9.33 16.91
CA ALA A 90 5.21 10.38 16.87
C ALA A 90 6.52 9.85 16.27
N ALA A 91 7.06 8.73 16.77
CA ALA A 91 8.27 8.12 16.24
C ALA A 91 8.13 7.72 14.76
N TRP A 92 6.98 7.16 14.36
CA TRP A 92 6.67 6.84 12.96
C TRP A 92 6.66 8.09 12.06
N ALA A 93 6.06 9.18 12.53
CA ALA A 93 6.02 10.45 11.82
C ALA A 93 7.38 11.15 11.74
N GLU A 94 8.16 11.13 12.83
CA GLU A 94 9.52 11.66 12.90
C GLU A 94 10.47 10.91 11.94
N ALA A 95 10.26 9.60 11.76
CA ALA A 95 10.96 8.80 10.76
C ALA A 95 10.53 9.12 9.31
N GLY A 96 9.53 9.99 9.11
CA GLY A 96 9.06 10.47 7.80
C GLY A 96 8.06 9.54 7.11
N HIS A 97 7.49 8.57 7.81
CA HIS A 97 6.50 7.65 7.25
C HIS A 97 5.11 8.29 7.22
N LEU A 98 4.35 8.02 6.15
CA LEU A 98 2.99 8.58 6.01
C LEU A 98 2.04 7.99 7.05
N ILE A 99 1.06 8.77 7.46
CA ILE A 99 -0.05 8.33 8.32
C ILE A 99 -1.38 8.56 7.58
N GLY A 100 -2.23 7.54 7.57
CA GLY A 100 -3.60 7.58 7.05
C GLY A 100 -4.59 6.96 8.03
N ASN A 101 -5.88 7.14 7.72
CA ASN A 101 -6.99 6.73 8.57
C ASN A 101 -7.42 5.28 8.23
N HIS A 102 -7.60 4.45 9.25
CA HIS A 102 -8.13 3.08 9.12
C HIS A 102 -9.35 2.84 10.02
N THR A 103 -10.15 3.91 10.17
CA THR A 103 -11.25 4.04 11.13
C THR A 103 -10.78 3.95 12.59
N TYR A 104 -11.67 4.19 13.56
CA TYR A 104 -11.31 4.05 14.97
C TYR A 104 -11.44 2.60 15.42
N ALA A 105 -12.60 1.97 15.18
CA ALA A 105 -12.93 0.65 15.69
C ALA A 105 -12.37 -0.52 14.85
N HIS A 106 -11.85 -0.25 13.64
CA HIS A 106 -11.51 -1.27 12.64
C HIS A 106 -12.71 -2.18 12.33
N ALA A 107 -13.87 -1.56 12.09
CA ALA A 107 -15.12 -2.26 11.86
C ALA A 107 -15.25 -2.70 10.39
N TYR A 108 -15.70 -3.94 10.17
CA TYR A 108 -16.03 -4.44 8.83
C TYR A 108 -17.22 -3.67 8.26
N TYR A 109 -17.08 -3.16 7.03
CA TYR A 109 -18.17 -2.48 6.33
C TYR A 109 -18.86 -3.38 5.30
N GLY A 110 -19.91 -4.07 5.76
CA GLY A 110 -20.78 -4.89 4.90
C GLY A 110 -21.86 -4.10 4.16
N GLY A 111 -21.90 -2.77 4.26
CA GLY A 111 -22.93 -1.94 3.63
C GLY A 111 -24.09 -1.51 4.55
N SER A 112 -24.28 -2.15 5.70
CA SER A 112 -25.25 -1.69 6.71
C SER A 112 -24.70 -0.43 7.39
N ASN A 113 -25.39 0.70 7.25
CA ASN A 113 -25.12 1.99 7.90
C ASN A 113 -23.78 2.66 7.51
N PRO A 114 -23.68 3.27 6.31
CA PRO A 114 -22.54 4.12 5.94
C PRO A 114 -22.29 5.29 6.91
N GLY A 115 -23.32 5.75 7.64
CA GLY A 115 -23.18 6.76 8.69
C GLY A 115 -22.31 6.30 9.85
N ASP A 116 -22.40 5.03 10.25
CA ASP A 116 -21.63 4.49 11.38
C ASP A 116 -20.14 4.44 11.04
N LEU A 117 -19.80 3.98 9.82
CA LEU A 117 -18.41 4.00 9.36
C LEU A 117 -17.90 5.43 9.17
N GLY A 118 -18.72 6.34 8.65
CA GLY A 118 -18.38 7.77 8.56
C GLY A 118 -18.04 8.39 9.92
N ALA A 119 -18.85 8.11 10.94
CA ALA A 119 -18.57 8.54 12.31
C ALA A 119 -17.31 7.89 12.89
N ASP A 120 -17.04 6.63 12.57
CA ASP A 120 -15.83 5.93 13.01
C ASP A 120 -14.55 6.48 12.33
N ILE A 121 -14.65 6.93 11.08
CA ILE A 121 -13.59 7.70 10.38
C ILE A 121 -13.34 9.02 11.11
N ASP A 122 -14.41 9.77 11.42
CA ASP A 122 -14.32 11.07 12.09
C ASP A 122 -13.75 10.95 13.50
N ARG A 123 -14.03 9.85 14.19
CA ARG A 123 -13.45 9.55 15.52
C ARG A 123 -11.94 9.29 15.44
N CYS A 124 -11.45 8.68 14.36
CA CYS A 124 -10.02 8.44 14.16
C CYS A 124 -9.26 9.69 13.67
N ALA A 125 -9.92 10.58 12.92
CA ALA A 125 -9.30 11.78 12.37
C ALA A 125 -8.48 12.62 13.38
N PRO A 126 -8.98 12.98 14.59
CA PRO A 126 -8.20 13.75 15.56
C PRO A 126 -7.01 12.99 16.15
N VAL A 127 -7.00 11.65 16.09
CA VAL A 127 -5.88 10.82 16.58
C VAL A 127 -4.65 10.98 15.69
N ILE A 128 -4.86 11.14 14.37
CA ILE A 128 -3.77 11.24 13.38
C ILE A 128 -3.47 12.67 12.92
N ALA A 129 -4.41 13.60 13.06
CA ALA A 129 -4.27 14.99 12.63
C ALA A 129 -3.04 15.74 13.18
N PRO A 130 -2.52 15.47 14.39
CA PRO A 130 -1.36 16.19 14.93
C PRO A 130 -0.04 15.96 14.19
N TYR A 131 0.07 14.90 13.38
CA TYR A 131 1.33 14.51 12.76
C TYR A 131 1.51 15.13 11.36
N ALA A 132 2.66 15.73 11.09
CA ALA A 132 2.96 16.39 9.81
C ALA A 132 2.98 15.42 8.60
N THR A 133 3.17 14.12 8.84
CA THR A 133 3.12 13.08 7.82
C THR A 133 1.73 12.52 7.58
N ALA A 134 0.71 13.04 8.28
CA ALA A 134 -0.68 12.75 7.97
C ALA A 134 -0.97 13.17 6.52
N ARG A 135 -1.69 12.30 5.80
CA ARG A 135 -2.15 12.54 4.43
C ARG A 135 -3.65 12.24 4.36
N PRO A 136 -4.38 12.79 3.37
CA PRO A 136 -5.80 12.49 3.15
C PRO A 136 -6.01 11.07 2.57
N LEU A 137 -5.37 10.09 3.19
CA LEU A 137 -5.42 8.67 2.87
C LEU A 137 -6.35 7.99 3.86
N PHE A 138 -7.23 7.16 3.35
CA PHE A 138 -8.11 6.30 4.14
C PHE A 138 -8.06 4.89 3.57
N ARG A 139 -8.04 3.85 4.39
CA ARG A 139 -8.22 2.46 3.92
C ARG A 139 -9.40 1.85 4.63
N PHE A 140 -10.26 1.16 3.89
CA PHE A 140 -11.36 0.39 4.48
C PHE A 140 -10.79 -0.81 5.25
N PRO A 141 -11.17 -1.02 6.52
CA PRO A 141 -10.93 -2.29 7.20
C PRO A 141 -11.40 -3.46 6.34
N TYR A 142 -10.63 -4.55 6.31
CA TYR A 142 -10.90 -5.73 5.47
C TYR A 142 -10.99 -5.42 3.96
N LEU A 143 -10.48 -4.26 3.54
CA LEU A 143 -10.57 -3.74 2.17
C LEU A 143 -12.02 -3.62 1.64
N ALA A 144 -13.02 -3.64 2.52
CA ALA A 144 -14.42 -3.75 2.13
C ALA A 144 -15.06 -2.36 1.91
N GLU A 145 -15.30 -1.99 0.65
CA GLU A 145 -15.96 -0.72 0.29
C GLU A 145 -17.49 -0.81 0.32
N GLY A 146 -18.05 -2.02 0.42
CA GLY A 146 -19.49 -2.28 0.45
C GLY A 146 -19.91 -3.45 -0.45
N ARG A 147 -21.07 -4.05 -0.13
CA ARG A 147 -21.59 -5.23 -0.84
C ARG A 147 -22.40 -4.91 -2.08
N THR A 148 -22.97 -3.70 -2.17
CA THR A 148 -23.80 -3.24 -3.29
C THR A 148 -23.22 -1.98 -3.92
N ALA A 149 -23.58 -1.70 -5.18
CA ALA A 149 -23.17 -0.46 -5.84
C ALA A 149 -23.61 0.78 -5.04
N GLU A 150 -24.85 0.78 -4.51
CA GLU A 150 -25.38 1.86 -3.68
C GLU A 150 -24.55 2.10 -2.41
N THR A 151 -24.24 1.05 -1.66
CA THR A 151 -23.48 1.18 -0.39
C THR A 151 -22.03 1.61 -0.63
N ARG A 152 -21.41 1.07 -1.69
CA ARG A 152 -20.09 1.49 -2.18
C ARG A 152 -20.07 2.96 -2.58
N ASP A 153 -21.00 3.40 -3.41
CA ASP A 153 -21.04 4.77 -3.91
C ASP A 153 -21.34 5.77 -2.79
N ARG A 154 -22.17 5.37 -1.83
CA ARG A 154 -22.39 6.17 -0.61
C ARG A 154 -21.11 6.35 0.18
N MET A 155 -20.31 5.29 0.39
CA MET A 155 -19.03 5.43 1.09
C MET A 155 -18.01 6.24 0.30
N ARG A 156 -17.94 6.10 -1.03
CA ARG A 156 -17.09 6.93 -1.88
C ARG A 156 -17.45 8.42 -1.77
N SER A 157 -18.74 8.75 -1.66
CA SER A 157 -19.21 10.12 -1.36
C SER A 157 -18.78 10.57 0.03
N VAL A 158 -18.95 9.74 1.06
CA VAL A 158 -18.54 10.05 2.45
C VAL A 158 -17.04 10.38 2.54
N LEU A 159 -16.20 9.66 1.79
CA LEU A 159 -14.76 9.95 1.70
C LEU A 159 -14.49 11.26 0.94
N ALA A 160 -15.15 11.46 -0.21
CA ALA A 160 -14.98 12.67 -1.01
C ALA A 160 -15.37 13.94 -0.22
N ASP A 161 -16.46 13.90 0.55
CA ASP A 161 -16.92 15.00 1.40
C ASP A 161 -15.91 15.38 2.49
N ARG A 162 -15.04 14.43 2.88
CA ARG A 162 -13.94 14.62 3.85
C ARG A 162 -12.60 14.93 3.19
N GLY A 163 -12.56 15.02 1.85
CA GLY A 163 -11.34 15.14 1.08
C GLY A 163 -10.42 13.91 1.19
N LEU A 164 -10.94 12.78 1.66
CA LEU A 164 -10.20 11.51 1.79
C LEU A 164 -10.26 10.73 0.49
N ARG A 165 -9.19 9.99 0.19
CA ARG A 165 -9.16 9.01 -0.90
C ARG A 165 -8.82 7.62 -0.37
N ASN A 166 -9.35 6.58 -1.03
CA ASN A 166 -9.00 5.21 -0.69
C ASN A 166 -7.52 4.96 -1.01
N ALA A 167 -6.74 4.61 0.01
CA ALA A 167 -5.36 4.20 -0.07
C ALA A 167 -5.32 2.73 -0.48
N HIS A 168 -5.73 2.43 -1.71
CA HIS A 168 -5.83 1.06 -2.18
C HIS A 168 -4.54 0.26 -1.98
N VAL A 169 -4.70 -1.04 -1.76
CA VAL A 169 -3.63 -2.02 -1.90
C VAL A 169 -3.67 -2.54 -3.33
N THR A 170 -2.51 -2.81 -3.91
CA THR A 170 -2.41 -3.46 -5.24
C THR A 170 -1.91 -4.89 -5.14
N ILE A 171 -1.17 -5.20 -4.08
CA ILE A 171 -0.80 -6.56 -3.69
C ILE A 171 -1.48 -6.83 -2.36
N ASP A 172 -2.52 -7.64 -2.44
CA ASP A 172 -3.22 -8.19 -1.29
C ASP A 172 -2.52 -9.48 -0.84
N ALA A 173 -2.46 -9.72 0.45
CA ALA A 173 -1.77 -10.86 1.03
C ALA A 173 -2.32 -11.19 2.42
N SER A 174 -1.89 -12.34 2.94
CA SER A 174 -2.41 -12.91 4.19
C SER A 174 -1.30 -13.06 5.24
N ASP A 175 -0.45 -12.03 5.38
CA ASP A 175 0.62 -12.00 6.39
C ASP A 175 0.08 -12.14 7.82
N TRP A 176 -1.12 -11.61 8.06
CA TRP A 176 -1.87 -11.75 9.33
C TRP A 176 -2.13 -13.23 9.69
N TYR A 177 -2.36 -14.09 8.70
CA TYR A 177 -2.59 -15.52 8.93
C TYR A 177 -1.28 -16.22 9.32
N VAL A 178 -0.16 -15.84 8.68
CA VAL A 178 1.17 -16.33 9.05
C VAL A 178 1.53 -15.90 10.48
N ASP A 179 1.23 -14.65 10.86
CA ASP A 179 1.40 -14.15 12.23
C ASP A 179 0.54 -14.90 13.23
N GLN A 180 -0.72 -15.17 12.89
CA GLN A 180 -1.61 -15.95 13.74
C GLN A 180 -1.02 -17.34 14.04
N ARG A 181 -0.61 -18.07 13.01
CA ARG A 181 -0.01 -19.42 13.14
C ARG A 181 1.29 -19.38 13.95
N LEU A 182 2.13 -18.36 13.72
CA LEU A 182 3.34 -18.13 14.50
C LEU A 182 3.05 -17.92 16.00
N ARG A 183 2.07 -17.08 16.32
CA ARG A 183 1.69 -16.83 17.73
C ARG A 183 1.10 -18.08 18.37
N GLU A 184 0.24 -18.82 17.67
CA GLU A 184 -0.31 -20.09 18.16
C GLU A 184 0.79 -21.12 18.45
N ARG A 185 1.87 -21.12 17.67
CA ARG A 185 3.05 -21.97 17.93
C ARG A 185 3.80 -21.52 19.17
N LEU A 186 4.07 -20.21 19.30
CA LEU A 186 4.80 -19.65 20.44
C LEU A 186 4.01 -19.75 21.76
N ASP A 187 2.69 -19.73 21.72
CA ASP A 187 1.84 -19.96 22.89
C ASP A 187 1.99 -21.40 23.44
N LYS A 188 2.25 -22.37 22.55
CA LYS A 188 2.49 -23.77 22.92
C LYS A 188 3.95 -24.04 23.29
N ASP A 189 4.88 -23.37 22.61
CA ASP A 189 6.32 -23.55 22.75
C ASP A 189 7.03 -22.20 22.54
N PRO A 190 7.25 -21.43 23.63
CA PRO A 190 7.90 -20.12 23.55
C PRO A 190 9.35 -20.16 23.03
N GLY A 191 9.98 -21.34 22.98
CA GLY A 191 11.32 -21.56 22.46
C GLY A 191 11.35 -22.12 21.03
N ALA A 192 10.20 -22.22 20.37
CA ALA A 192 10.10 -22.75 19.02
C ALA A 192 10.97 -21.95 18.02
N ASP A 193 11.58 -22.66 17.07
CA ASP A 193 12.25 -22.00 15.95
C ASP A 193 11.21 -21.31 15.07
N VAL A 194 11.34 -19.99 14.96
CA VAL A 194 10.44 -19.14 14.18
C VAL A 194 10.92 -18.96 12.74
N SER A 195 12.15 -19.38 12.41
CA SER A 195 12.75 -19.18 11.08
C SER A 195 11.89 -19.70 9.91
N PRO A 196 11.19 -20.86 10.03
CA PRO A 196 10.36 -21.38 8.96
C PRO A 196 9.15 -20.50 8.63
N TYR A 197 8.60 -19.78 9.61
CA TYR A 197 7.51 -18.80 9.38
C TYR A 197 8.00 -17.62 8.54
N GLY A 198 9.23 -17.15 8.78
CA GLY A 198 9.86 -16.11 7.97
C GLY A 198 10.13 -16.57 6.53
N ASP A 199 10.55 -17.83 6.32
CA ASP A 199 10.69 -18.40 4.97
C ASP A 199 9.37 -18.56 4.24
N PHE A 200 8.31 -18.95 4.95
CA PHE A 200 6.97 -19.02 4.39
C PHE A 200 6.46 -17.63 4.02
N LEU A 201 6.57 -16.65 4.93
CA LEU A 201 6.10 -15.28 4.70
C LEU A 201 6.75 -14.67 3.45
N VAL A 202 8.06 -14.78 3.29
CA VAL A 202 8.75 -14.24 2.10
C VAL A 202 8.26 -14.90 0.81
N ARG A 203 8.10 -16.23 0.80
CA ARG A 203 7.59 -16.96 -0.38
C ARG A 203 6.16 -16.55 -0.70
N HIS A 204 5.29 -16.46 0.31
CA HIS A 204 3.90 -16.02 0.17
C HIS A 204 3.82 -14.62 -0.46
N LEU A 205 4.50 -13.64 0.13
CA LEU A 205 4.46 -12.26 -0.34
C LEU A 205 5.01 -12.11 -1.76
N LEU A 206 6.06 -12.87 -2.12
CA LEU A 206 6.60 -12.89 -3.48
C LEU A 206 5.63 -13.54 -4.49
N ASP A 207 4.97 -14.64 -4.13
CA ASP A 207 3.95 -15.28 -4.96
C ASP A 207 2.78 -14.33 -5.23
N ARG A 208 2.26 -13.69 -4.18
CA ARG A 208 1.21 -12.69 -4.29
C ARG A 208 1.62 -11.51 -5.16
N ALA A 209 2.83 -11.00 -4.96
CA ALA A 209 3.36 -9.90 -5.75
C ALA A 209 3.50 -10.27 -7.23
N ALA A 210 4.02 -11.46 -7.54
CA ALA A 210 4.15 -11.95 -8.90
C ALA A 210 2.78 -12.11 -9.58
N PHE A 211 1.79 -12.67 -8.88
CA PHE A 211 0.42 -12.78 -9.38
C PHE A 211 -0.19 -11.42 -9.72
N TYR A 212 -0.14 -10.46 -8.78
CA TYR A 212 -0.77 -9.15 -8.97
C TYR A 212 -0.05 -8.29 -10.00
N ASP A 213 1.27 -8.39 -10.12
CA ASP A 213 2.03 -7.69 -11.15
C ASP A 213 1.78 -8.27 -12.55
N ALA A 214 1.64 -9.59 -12.68
CA ALA A 214 1.21 -10.22 -13.92
C ALA A 214 -0.21 -9.79 -14.30
N LEU A 215 -1.16 -9.82 -13.35
CA LEU A 215 -2.53 -9.37 -13.57
C LEU A 215 -2.58 -7.88 -13.94
N ALA A 216 -1.78 -7.04 -13.29
CA ALA A 216 -1.71 -5.61 -13.59
C ALA A 216 -1.20 -5.36 -15.01
N ARG A 217 -0.18 -6.10 -15.48
CA ARG A 217 0.28 -6.00 -16.87
C ARG A 217 -0.80 -6.37 -17.87
N ASP A 218 -1.56 -7.42 -17.59
CA ASP A 218 -2.62 -7.87 -18.50
C ASP A 218 -3.82 -6.90 -18.55
N VAL A 219 -4.16 -6.29 -17.41
CA VAL A 219 -5.31 -5.37 -17.28
C VAL A 219 -4.95 -3.95 -17.70
N LEU A 220 -3.77 -3.46 -17.32
CA LEU A 220 -3.34 -2.05 -17.47
C LEU A 220 -2.34 -1.84 -18.62
N GLY A 221 -1.81 -2.93 -19.20
CA GLY A 221 -0.72 -2.86 -20.17
C GLY A 221 0.64 -2.48 -19.57
N ARG A 222 0.75 -2.39 -18.24
CA ARG A 222 1.98 -2.00 -17.52
C ARG A 222 2.00 -2.53 -16.08
N SER A 223 3.19 -2.52 -15.47
CA SER A 223 3.37 -2.70 -14.03
C SER A 223 3.26 -1.34 -13.31
N PRO A 224 2.23 -1.08 -12.49
CA PRO A 224 2.17 0.13 -11.68
C PRO A 224 3.17 0.06 -10.51
N PRO A 225 3.53 1.20 -9.89
CA PRO A 225 4.07 1.20 -8.54
C PRO A 225 3.09 0.50 -7.60
N HIS A 226 3.48 -0.67 -7.10
CA HIS A 226 2.63 -1.47 -6.24
C HIS A 226 2.70 -1.02 -4.79
N THR A 227 1.57 -1.04 -4.09
CA THR A 227 1.47 -1.02 -2.62
C THR A 227 1.23 -2.44 -2.11
N LEU A 228 2.12 -2.91 -1.23
CA LEU A 228 1.99 -4.17 -0.49
C LEU A 228 1.19 -3.94 0.79
N LEU A 229 0.17 -4.77 1.03
CA LEU A 229 -0.50 -4.87 2.31
C LEU A 229 0.29 -5.80 3.25
N ILE A 230 0.67 -5.27 4.41
CA ILE A 230 1.06 -6.06 5.59
C ILE A 230 0.47 -5.40 6.85
N HIS A 231 0.56 -6.06 7.98
CA HIS A 231 0.00 -5.60 9.26
C HIS A 231 1.11 -5.37 10.30
N HIS A 232 0.86 -4.48 11.26
CA HIS A 232 1.81 -4.21 12.36
C HIS A 232 1.80 -5.35 13.40
N THR A 233 2.42 -6.48 13.04
CA THR A 233 2.35 -7.76 13.77
C THR A 233 3.73 -8.23 14.24
N LEU A 234 3.77 -9.35 14.99
CA LEU A 234 5.03 -9.98 15.40
C LEU A 234 5.80 -10.53 14.19
N ALA A 235 5.11 -11.21 13.27
CA ALA A 235 5.73 -11.72 12.05
C ALA A 235 6.38 -10.59 11.23
N THR A 236 5.69 -9.46 11.06
CA THR A 236 6.27 -8.28 10.40
C THR A 236 7.50 -7.77 11.15
N ALA A 237 7.43 -7.59 12.46
CA ALA A 237 8.56 -7.10 13.25
C ALA A 237 9.80 -8.02 13.16
N LEU A 238 9.61 -9.35 13.18
CA LEU A 238 10.68 -10.33 13.09
C LEU A 238 11.30 -10.42 11.69
N PHE A 239 10.47 -10.34 10.65
CA PHE A 239 10.86 -10.79 9.31
C PHE A 239 10.89 -9.69 8.26
N LEU A 240 10.51 -8.44 8.56
CA LEU A 240 10.53 -7.34 7.59
C LEU A 240 11.91 -7.16 6.90
N PRO A 241 13.08 -7.25 7.59
CA PRO A 241 14.36 -7.23 6.89
C PRO A 241 14.52 -8.33 5.83
N LYS A 242 14.02 -9.54 6.13
CA LYS A 242 14.05 -10.69 5.22
C LYS A 242 13.09 -10.50 4.05
N VAL A 243 11.90 -9.97 4.30
CA VAL A 243 10.92 -9.59 3.26
C VAL A 243 11.51 -8.57 2.30
N LEU A 244 12.04 -7.46 2.82
CA LEU A 244 12.64 -6.39 2.01
C LEU A 244 13.81 -6.89 1.17
N LYS A 245 14.66 -7.75 1.74
CA LYS A 245 15.74 -8.42 1.00
C LYS A 245 15.19 -9.35 -0.08
N GLY A 246 14.20 -10.19 0.24
CA GLY A 246 13.59 -11.12 -0.71
C GLY A 246 13.01 -10.43 -1.94
N PHE A 247 12.33 -9.30 -1.75
CA PHE A 247 11.85 -8.47 -2.86
C PHE A 247 12.98 -7.93 -3.74
N ARG A 248 14.05 -7.38 -3.14
CA ARG A 248 15.23 -6.90 -3.89
C ARG A 248 15.90 -8.02 -4.68
N ASP A 249 16.11 -9.18 -4.06
CA ASP A 249 16.72 -10.35 -4.70
C ASP A 249 15.85 -10.85 -5.87
N ALA A 250 14.52 -10.71 -5.76
CA ALA A 250 13.56 -11.02 -6.81
C ALA A 250 13.44 -9.93 -7.89
N GLY A 251 14.30 -8.90 -7.87
CA GLY A 251 14.34 -7.84 -8.89
C GLY A 251 13.33 -6.71 -8.70
N TRP A 252 12.66 -6.63 -7.55
CA TRP A 252 11.77 -5.52 -7.22
C TRP A 252 12.55 -4.30 -6.75
N THR A 253 12.13 -3.12 -7.21
CA THR A 253 12.64 -1.85 -6.72
C THR A 253 11.76 -1.35 -5.57
N LEU A 254 12.32 -1.27 -4.36
CA LEU A 254 11.63 -0.67 -3.23
C LEU A 254 11.56 0.86 -3.41
N ILE A 255 10.39 1.44 -3.15
CA ILE A 255 10.12 2.87 -3.29
C ILE A 255 9.32 3.39 -2.09
N ASP A 256 9.32 4.71 -1.91
CA ASP A 256 8.50 5.37 -0.90
C ASP A 256 7.01 5.25 -1.22
N ALA A 257 6.19 5.12 -0.18
CA ALA A 257 4.73 5.04 -0.31
C ALA A 257 4.13 6.31 -0.93
N GLU A 258 4.70 7.49 -0.66
CA GLU A 258 4.26 8.74 -1.31
C GLU A 258 4.45 8.68 -2.83
N ALA A 259 5.56 8.11 -3.30
CA ALA A 259 5.84 7.93 -4.71
C ALA A 259 4.89 6.91 -5.36
N ALA A 260 4.56 5.81 -4.65
CA ALA A 260 3.59 4.83 -5.15
C ALA A 260 2.19 5.45 -5.31
N PHE A 261 1.69 6.11 -4.25
CA PHE A 261 0.36 6.71 -4.25
C PHE A 261 0.20 7.94 -5.17
N ALA A 262 1.28 8.41 -5.78
CA ALA A 262 1.24 9.46 -6.81
C ALA A 262 0.86 8.92 -8.20
N ASP A 263 0.93 7.60 -8.44
CA ASP A 263 0.52 6.99 -9.70
C ASP A 263 -0.99 7.13 -9.94
N THR A 264 -1.38 7.37 -11.18
CA THR A 264 -2.78 7.59 -11.57
C THR A 264 -3.66 6.36 -11.41
N VAL A 265 -3.09 5.14 -11.30
CA VAL A 265 -3.87 3.93 -11.02
C VAL A 265 -4.68 4.09 -9.73
N PHE A 266 -4.14 4.76 -8.71
CA PHE A 266 -4.79 5.01 -7.42
C PHE A 266 -5.94 6.04 -7.48
N GLN A 267 -6.21 6.62 -8.66
CA GLN A 267 -7.40 7.44 -8.90
C GLN A 267 -8.57 6.61 -9.47
N SER A 268 -8.33 5.35 -9.81
CA SER A 268 -9.33 4.45 -10.37
C SER A 268 -10.45 4.19 -9.37
N LYS A 269 -11.68 4.10 -9.88
CA LYS A 269 -12.88 3.78 -9.10
C LYS A 269 -13.63 2.65 -9.80
N PRO A 270 -13.18 1.39 -9.67
CA PRO A 270 -13.83 0.25 -10.33
C PRO A 270 -15.32 0.21 -9.98
N ASP A 271 -16.16 0.00 -10.99
CA ASP A 271 -17.61 -0.09 -10.85
C ASP A 271 -18.03 -1.55 -10.72
N ILE A 272 -17.70 -2.16 -9.59
CA ILE A 272 -18.05 -3.55 -9.25
C ILE A 272 -18.79 -3.62 -7.90
N ALA A 273 -19.56 -4.69 -7.71
CA ALA A 273 -20.18 -5.02 -6.43
C ALA A 273 -20.14 -6.54 -6.21
N PRO A 274 -19.69 -7.03 -5.04
CA PRO A 274 -19.07 -6.28 -3.95
C PRO A 274 -17.74 -5.63 -4.38
N ALA A 275 -17.42 -4.47 -3.79
CA ALA A 275 -16.14 -3.80 -3.99
C ALA A 275 -15.23 -4.12 -2.79
N ALA A 276 -14.23 -4.96 -3.01
CA ALA A 276 -13.28 -5.42 -2.01
C ALA A 276 -11.95 -5.87 -2.65
N ASN A 277 -10.97 -6.23 -1.81
CA ASN A 277 -9.65 -6.76 -2.19
C ASN A 277 -8.75 -5.72 -2.91
N SER A 278 -7.60 -6.19 -3.42
CA SER A 278 -6.68 -5.42 -4.28
C SER A 278 -7.37 -4.62 -5.39
N LEU A 279 -6.93 -3.37 -5.61
CA LEU A 279 -7.37 -2.55 -6.73
C LEU A 279 -7.14 -3.23 -8.09
N ILE A 280 -6.06 -3.99 -8.25
CA ILE A 280 -5.79 -4.73 -9.49
C ILE A 280 -6.82 -5.85 -9.68
N TRP A 281 -7.18 -6.55 -8.60
CA TRP A 281 -8.29 -7.51 -8.62
C TRP A 281 -9.59 -6.84 -9.04
N GLN A 282 -9.91 -5.68 -8.46
CA GLN A 282 -11.14 -4.95 -8.76
C GLN A 282 -11.19 -4.46 -10.22
N LEU A 283 -10.06 -3.99 -10.76
CA LEU A 283 -9.95 -3.59 -12.17
C LEU A 283 -10.08 -4.78 -13.11
N ALA A 284 -9.47 -5.92 -12.78
CA ALA A 284 -9.61 -7.16 -13.53
C ALA A 284 -11.07 -7.67 -13.54
N LYS A 285 -11.76 -7.55 -12.40
CA LYS A 285 -13.18 -7.89 -12.24
C LYS A 285 -14.06 -6.98 -13.10
N ALA A 286 -13.79 -5.67 -13.09
CA ALA A 286 -14.52 -4.69 -13.91
C ALA A 286 -14.31 -4.90 -15.41
N ASP A 287 -13.12 -5.34 -15.82
CA ASP A 287 -12.80 -5.69 -17.22
C ASP A 287 -13.54 -6.94 -17.70
N GLY A 288 -13.75 -7.92 -16.81
CA GLY A 288 -14.55 -9.12 -17.07
C GLY A 288 -13.85 -10.23 -17.85
N ARG A 289 -12.69 -9.98 -18.49
CA ARG A 289 -11.93 -11.02 -19.22
C ARG A 289 -11.15 -11.97 -18.30
N PHE A 290 -10.94 -11.59 -17.04
CA PHE A 290 -10.00 -12.27 -16.13
C PHE A 290 -10.67 -13.06 -15.00
N GLU A 291 -11.99 -13.24 -15.04
CA GLU A 291 -12.79 -13.87 -13.98
C GLU A 291 -12.23 -15.22 -13.49
N ALA A 292 -11.77 -16.07 -14.41
CA ALA A 292 -11.22 -17.39 -14.09
C ALA A 292 -9.90 -17.36 -13.30
N ARG A 293 -9.25 -16.19 -13.17
CA ARG A 293 -8.01 -16.00 -12.41
C ARG A 293 -8.25 -15.42 -11.01
N LEU A 294 -9.46 -14.96 -10.73
CA LEU A 294 -9.78 -14.21 -9.52
C LEU A 294 -10.21 -15.15 -8.39
N ARG A 295 -9.53 -15.06 -7.24
CA ARG A 295 -9.94 -15.70 -5.99
C ARG A 295 -11.11 -14.93 -5.35
N SER A 296 -12.06 -15.63 -4.73
CA SER A 296 -13.15 -15.03 -3.95
C SER A 296 -13.56 -15.96 -2.79
N PRO A 297 -13.46 -15.53 -1.50
CA PRO A 297 -12.90 -14.26 -1.05
C PRO A 297 -11.45 -14.08 -1.53
N GLY A 298 -10.98 -12.84 -1.64
CA GLY A 298 -9.60 -12.54 -1.99
C GLY A 298 -8.69 -12.79 -0.79
N GLU A 299 -7.50 -13.34 -1.05
CA GLU A 299 -6.39 -13.60 -0.10
C GLU A 299 -6.78 -13.80 1.38
N ASP A 300 -7.13 -15.03 1.73
CA ASP A 300 -7.63 -15.42 3.05
C ASP A 300 -6.91 -16.69 3.54
N GLY A 301 -6.94 -16.92 4.86
CA GLY A 301 -6.27 -18.03 5.55
C GLY A 301 -6.48 -19.42 4.91
N PRO A 302 -7.69 -19.79 4.45
CA PRO A 302 -7.92 -21.10 3.82
C PRO A 302 -7.10 -21.39 2.56
N TYR A 303 -6.60 -20.37 1.85
CA TYR A 303 -5.68 -20.62 0.72
C TYR A 303 -4.26 -20.98 1.18
N GLU A 304 -3.88 -20.53 2.37
CA GLU A 304 -2.53 -20.66 2.90
C GLU A 304 -2.40 -21.87 3.83
N GLU A 305 -3.50 -22.24 4.51
CA GLU A 305 -3.57 -23.35 5.46
C GLU A 305 -2.95 -24.66 4.94
N PRO A 306 -3.28 -25.18 3.74
CA PRO A 306 -2.70 -26.45 3.29
C PRO A 306 -1.19 -26.40 3.10
N ALA A 307 -0.66 -25.25 2.66
CA ALA A 307 0.78 -25.09 2.44
C ALA A 307 1.54 -24.94 3.76
N MET A 308 0.94 -24.26 4.74
CA MET A 308 1.50 -24.15 6.09
C MET A 308 1.46 -25.48 6.84
N ASP A 309 0.34 -26.20 6.78
CA ASP A 309 0.18 -27.54 7.37
C ASP A 309 1.20 -28.53 6.81
N GLY A 310 1.41 -28.53 5.48
CA GLY A 310 2.39 -29.38 4.81
C GLY A 310 3.84 -29.10 5.24
N LEU A 311 4.10 -27.95 5.86
CA LEU A 311 5.40 -27.55 6.42
C LEU A 311 5.45 -27.66 7.95
N GLY A 312 4.35 -28.02 8.61
CA GLY A 312 4.25 -28.09 10.07
C GLY A 312 4.25 -26.72 10.76
N LEU A 313 3.81 -25.66 10.06
CA LEU A 313 3.70 -24.29 10.58
C LEU A 313 2.35 -24.03 11.24
#